data_AF-A0A4V5NAI9-F1
#
_entry.id   AF-A0A4V5NAI9-F1
#
_cell.length_a   1.000
_cell.length_b   1.000
_cell.length_c   1.000
_cell.angle_alpha   90.00
_cell.angle_beta   90.00
_cell.angle_gamma   90.00
#
_symmetry.space_group_name_H-M   'P 1'
#
loop_
_entity.id
_entity.type
_entity.pdbx_description
1 polymer ?
#
loop_
_entity_poly.entity_id
_entity_poly.type
_entity_poly.pdbx_seq_one_letter_code
_entity_poly.pdbx_strand_id
1 'polypeptide(L)'
;MAQVPQPLDDRRHTFGGRRFSLFSLHNNTYCIPVDEAEEERCDELHKIIRQVCGNRIVLVPPSQFPPPGVDEPLVLDCGFGNGAWIDDLLGVREYEDCKQVVGVDIYLGSRDDDEDDDDDEEENDGLQEFEKKRWNLNAPFRTDASTSRLRREQFDLINSRFLAEGINTNRWRPYIRELKELLKPGGWLQMVELELVFQSDNGRLAPSPSEPLFVWSEWYRHTMQQCDKNPRIGRLLGQHLQSEGFDSVSVGPRRLEIGRWNSGPGLLDTDIRATMSILHTDAGRRWNVVDDDRTMKPNPALYGDRSIQMNGDSNGF
;
A
#
# COMPACT_ATOMS: atom_id res chain seq x y z
N MET A 1 -19.20 -3.14 -14.24
CA MET A 1 -18.95 -1.74 -13.83
C MET A 1 -18.28 -1.04 -14.99
N ALA A 2 -18.68 0.19 -15.31
CA ALA A 2 -17.98 1.02 -16.28
C ALA A 2 -16.54 1.24 -15.78
N GLN A 3 -15.56 1.16 -16.68
CA GLN A 3 -14.17 1.42 -16.35
C GLN A 3 -14.02 2.90 -16.02
N VAL A 4 -13.52 3.22 -14.83
CA VAL A 4 -13.26 4.62 -14.46
C VAL A 4 -12.14 5.15 -15.37
N PRO A 5 -12.29 6.33 -16.00
CA PRO A 5 -11.30 6.86 -16.94
C PRO A 5 -9.97 7.22 -16.25
N GLN A 6 -8.97 7.60 -17.06
CA GLN A 6 -7.77 8.25 -16.56
C GLN A 6 -7.99 9.76 -16.35
N PRO A 7 -7.30 10.41 -15.40
CA PRO A 7 -7.37 11.85 -15.26
C PRO A 7 -6.57 12.55 -16.36
N LEU A 8 -7.09 13.69 -16.84
CA LEU A 8 -6.44 14.48 -17.89
C LEU A 8 -5.64 15.66 -17.34
N ASP A 9 -6.04 16.16 -16.18
CA ASP A 9 -5.53 17.38 -15.55
C ASP A 9 -5.57 17.24 -14.02
N ASP A 10 -4.92 18.17 -13.33
CA ASP A 10 -4.86 18.26 -11.86
C ASP A 10 -5.80 19.36 -11.33
N ARG A 11 -6.92 19.62 -12.02
CA ARG A 11 -7.88 20.62 -11.54
C ARG A 11 -8.42 20.27 -10.18
N ARG A 12 -8.68 21.31 -9.41
CA ARG A 12 -9.12 21.22 -8.01
C ARG A 12 -10.50 21.83 -7.82
N HIS A 13 -11.19 21.36 -6.80
CA HIS A 13 -12.38 21.99 -6.26
C HIS A 13 -12.13 22.39 -4.81
N THR A 14 -12.45 23.63 -4.46
CA THR A 14 -12.32 24.13 -3.09
C THR A 14 -13.66 24.00 -2.38
N PHE A 15 -13.67 23.28 -1.25
CA PHE A 15 -14.84 23.14 -0.40
C PHE A 15 -14.43 23.17 1.07
N GLY A 16 -15.09 23.99 1.89
CA GLY A 16 -14.80 24.08 3.32
C GLY A 16 -13.35 24.48 3.66
N GLY A 17 -12.70 25.26 2.80
CA GLY A 17 -11.29 25.67 2.98
C GLY A 17 -10.26 24.59 2.65
N ARG A 18 -10.69 23.43 2.13
CA ARG A 18 -9.83 22.35 1.67
C ARG A 18 -9.88 22.25 0.14
N ARG A 19 -8.79 21.81 -0.49
CA ARG A 19 -8.71 21.58 -1.95
C ARG A 19 -8.83 20.09 -2.24
N PHE A 20 -9.64 19.71 -3.20
CA PHE A 20 -9.88 18.32 -3.60
C PHE A 20 -9.61 18.13 -5.09
N SER A 21 -9.12 16.97 -5.51
CA SER A 21 -9.03 16.61 -6.93
C SER A 21 -10.42 16.62 -7.57
N LEU A 22 -10.63 17.50 -8.55
CA LEU A 22 -11.91 17.62 -9.26
C LEU A 22 -12.25 16.32 -9.99
N PHE A 23 -11.25 15.69 -10.60
CA PHE A 23 -11.39 14.36 -11.21
C PHE A 23 -11.93 13.35 -10.19
N SER A 24 -11.36 13.35 -8.98
CA SER A 24 -11.71 12.35 -7.98
C SER A 24 -13.12 12.53 -7.44
N LEU A 25 -13.57 13.78 -7.28
CA LEU A 25 -14.96 14.08 -6.94
C LEU A 25 -15.95 13.64 -8.02
N HIS A 26 -15.67 13.92 -9.29
CA HIS A 26 -16.56 13.55 -10.39
C HIS A 26 -16.66 12.03 -10.62
N ASN A 27 -15.59 11.30 -10.31
CA ASN A 27 -15.51 9.86 -10.55
C ASN A 27 -15.69 9.02 -9.28
N ASN A 28 -15.94 9.65 -8.13
CA ASN A 28 -16.08 9.01 -6.82
C ASN A 28 -14.90 8.06 -6.50
N THR A 29 -13.67 8.48 -6.82
CA THR A 29 -12.47 7.65 -6.65
C THR A 29 -11.75 7.92 -5.34
N TYR A 30 -11.55 9.18 -4.98
CA TYR A 30 -10.78 9.58 -3.80
C TYR A 30 -11.40 10.85 -3.22
N CYS A 31 -11.68 10.84 -1.92
CA CYS A 31 -12.45 11.89 -1.25
C CYS A 31 -11.64 12.69 -0.22
N ILE A 32 -10.32 12.45 -0.18
CA ILE A 32 -9.40 13.17 0.71
C ILE A 32 -8.89 14.41 -0.01
N PRO A 33 -8.61 15.51 0.72
CA PRO A 33 -7.99 16.70 0.16
C PRO A 33 -6.65 16.43 -0.53
N VAL A 34 -6.17 17.41 -1.29
CA VAL A 34 -4.88 17.44 -1.99
C VAL A 34 -4.18 18.78 -1.73
N ASP A 35 -4.42 19.35 -0.55
CA ASP A 35 -3.80 20.60 -0.11
C ASP A 35 -2.56 20.34 0.76
N GLU A 36 -1.79 21.40 1.02
CA GLU A 36 -0.54 21.37 1.78
C GLU A 36 -0.72 20.71 3.17
N ALA A 37 -1.83 21.00 3.86
CA ALA A 37 -2.14 20.37 5.14
C ALA A 37 -2.30 18.84 5.03
N GLU A 38 -2.78 18.34 3.89
CA GLU A 38 -2.86 16.90 3.63
C GLU A 38 -1.50 16.29 3.26
N GLU A 39 -0.68 17.05 2.54
CA GLU A 39 0.70 16.65 2.21
C GLU A 39 1.53 16.51 3.49
N GLU A 40 1.45 17.49 4.41
CA GLU A 40 2.09 17.43 5.73
C GLU A 40 1.61 16.20 6.52
N ARG A 41 0.29 15.91 6.51
CA ARG A 41 -0.27 14.73 7.18
C ARG A 41 0.27 13.43 6.57
N CYS A 42 0.46 13.38 5.25
CA CYS A 42 1.06 12.24 4.56
C CYS A 42 2.53 12.03 4.94
N ASP A 43 3.29 13.12 5.10
CA ASP A 43 4.69 13.09 5.57
C ASP A 43 4.81 12.58 7.01
N GLU A 44 3.96 13.08 7.89
CA GLU A 44 3.89 12.60 9.27
C GLU A 44 3.57 11.11 9.31
N LEU A 45 2.55 10.68 8.58
CA LEU A 45 2.18 9.27 8.50
C LEU A 45 3.33 8.41 7.96
N HIS A 46 4.03 8.89 6.93
CA HIS A 46 5.22 8.21 6.39
C HIS A 46 6.30 8.01 7.46
N LYS A 47 6.66 9.07 8.21
CA LYS A 47 7.66 9.00 9.30
C LYS A 47 7.23 8.01 10.38
N ILE A 48 5.97 8.06 10.80
CA ILE A 48 5.42 7.13 11.80
C ILE A 48 5.53 5.68 11.32
N ILE A 49 5.16 5.41 10.07
CA ILE A 49 5.16 4.03 9.54
C ILE A 49 6.57 3.51 9.42
N ARG A 50 7.52 4.36 9.00
CA ARG A 50 8.94 4.02 8.99
C ARG A 50 9.42 3.61 10.38
N GLN A 51 9.07 4.36 11.43
CA GLN A 51 9.40 3.99 12.82
C GLN A 51 8.79 2.64 13.23
N VAL A 52 7.50 2.43 12.94
CA VAL A 52 6.80 1.15 13.22
C VAL A 52 7.42 -0.03 12.48
N CYS A 53 8.03 0.22 11.31
CA CYS A 53 8.76 -0.74 10.50
C CYS A 53 10.25 -0.89 10.88
N GLY A 54 10.69 -0.35 12.01
CA GLY A 54 12.09 -0.42 12.43
C GLY A 54 13.04 0.41 11.57
N ASN A 55 12.56 1.57 11.11
CA ASN A 55 13.23 2.53 10.22
C ASN A 55 13.55 2.03 8.81
N ARG A 56 12.96 0.89 8.40
CA ARG A 56 13.13 0.30 7.07
C ARG A 56 12.15 0.92 6.06
N ILE A 57 12.66 1.28 4.89
CA ILE A 57 11.86 1.79 3.76
C ILE A 57 11.42 0.68 2.80
N VAL A 58 12.32 -0.28 2.55
CA VAL A 58 12.03 -1.55 1.87
C VAL A 58 11.83 -2.64 2.91
N LEU A 59 10.66 -3.28 2.88
CA LEU A 59 10.23 -4.28 3.86
C LEU A 59 10.62 -5.71 3.45
N VAL A 60 11.06 -5.90 2.21
CA VAL A 60 11.67 -7.12 1.67
C VAL A 60 12.92 -7.50 2.50
N PRO A 61 13.17 -8.76 2.84
CA PRO A 61 14.39 -9.17 3.54
C PRO A 61 15.65 -8.52 2.94
N PRO A 62 16.54 -7.90 3.75
CA PRO A 62 17.68 -7.15 3.24
C PRO A 62 18.63 -7.98 2.35
N SER A 63 18.67 -9.30 2.53
CA SER A 63 19.45 -10.20 1.69
C SER A 63 18.81 -10.50 0.32
N GLN A 64 17.62 -9.97 0.04
CA GLN A 64 16.82 -10.27 -1.15
C GLN A 64 16.46 -9.04 -1.98
N PHE A 65 16.78 -7.82 -1.49
CA PHE A 65 16.70 -6.59 -2.26
C PHE A 65 17.87 -5.65 -1.90
N PRO A 66 18.59 -5.05 -2.87
CA PRO A 66 18.46 -5.25 -4.32
C PRO A 66 18.62 -6.72 -4.78
N PRO A 67 17.99 -7.14 -5.89
CA PRO A 67 18.14 -8.50 -6.38
C PRO A 67 19.61 -8.78 -6.77
N PRO A 68 20.16 -9.98 -6.46
CA PRO A 68 21.53 -10.31 -6.84
C PRO A 68 21.76 -10.20 -8.34
N GLY A 69 22.80 -9.46 -8.74
CA GLY A 69 23.17 -9.27 -10.15
C GLY A 69 22.32 -8.22 -10.90
N VAL A 70 21.55 -7.39 -10.17
CA VAL A 70 20.86 -6.22 -10.73
C VAL A 70 21.56 -4.97 -10.22
N ASP A 71 22.30 -4.31 -11.12
CA ASP A 71 23.09 -3.11 -10.79
C ASP A 71 22.22 -1.86 -10.61
N GLU A 72 21.08 -1.78 -11.32
CA GLU A 72 20.14 -0.65 -11.22
C GLU A 72 18.69 -1.18 -11.14
N PRO A 73 18.18 -1.47 -9.93
CA PRO A 73 16.81 -1.93 -9.76
C PRO A 73 15.81 -0.86 -10.19
N LEU A 74 14.78 -1.26 -10.96
CA LEU A 74 13.69 -0.37 -11.34
C LEU A 74 12.54 -0.49 -10.34
N VAL A 75 12.11 0.63 -9.77
CA VAL A 75 11.08 0.68 -8.73
C VAL A 75 9.82 1.40 -9.23
N LEU A 76 8.64 0.87 -8.88
CA LEU A 76 7.35 1.54 -9.06
C LEU A 76 6.76 1.88 -7.69
N ASP A 77 6.38 3.14 -7.49
CA ASP A 77 5.55 3.53 -6.35
C ASP A 77 4.11 3.82 -6.82
N CYS A 78 3.15 3.12 -6.23
CA CYS A 78 1.73 3.30 -6.51
C CYS A 78 1.07 4.16 -5.44
N GLY A 79 0.54 5.31 -5.85
CA GLY A 79 0.02 6.32 -4.95
C GLY A 79 1.15 7.08 -4.27
N PHE A 80 2.09 7.62 -5.06
CA PHE A 80 3.29 8.23 -4.49
C PHE A 80 2.98 9.51 -3.68
N GLY A 81 1.80 10.11 -3.87
CA GLY A 81 1.39 11.33 -3.20
C GLY A 81 2.38 12.45 -3.45
N ASN A 82 2.95 13.01 -2.38
CA ASN A 82 4.00 14.03 -2.48
C ASN A 82 5.41 13.46 -2.71
N GLY A 83 5.60 12.14 -2.70
CA GLY A 83 6.89 11.49 -2.98
C GLY A 83 7.71 11.10 -1.76
N ALA A 84 7.24 11.31 -0.52
CA ALA A 84 8.04 11.10 0.69
C ALA A 84 8.70 9.71 0.81
N TRP A 85 8.04 8.65 0.32
CA TRP A 85 8.64 7.31 0.32
C TRP A 85 9.76 7.16 -0.72
N ILE A 86 9.61 7.78 -1.88
CA ILE A 86 10.61 7.78 -2.94
C ILE A 86 11.82 8.59 -2.50
N ASP A 87 11.62 9.76 -1.89
CA ASP A 87 12.70 10.59 -1.37
C ASP A 87 13.54 9.84 -0.34
N ASP A 88 12.89 9.13 0.58
CA ASP A 88 13.56 8.27 1.56
C ASP A 88 14.29 7.08 0.91
N LEU A 89 13.71 6.49 -0.14
CA LEU A 89 14.35 5.39 -0.89
C LEU A 89 15.64 5.88 -1.57
N LEU A 90 15.59 7.04 -2.23
CA LEU A 90 16.71 7.64 -2.96
C LEU A 90 17.76 8.25 -2.01
N GLY A 91 17.36 8.68 -0.82
CA GLY A 91 18.24 9.30 0.17
C GLY A 91 19.03 8.32 1.05
N VAL A 92 18.69 7.03 1.08
CA VAL A 92 19.39 6.03 1.90
C VAL A 92 20.46 5.28 1.12
N ARG A 93 21.66 5.20 1.70
CA ARG A 93 22.82 4.52 1.10
C ARG A 93 22.59 3.06 0.75
N GLU A 94 21.71 2.37 1.48
CA GLU A 94 21.40 0.96 1.20
C GLU A 94 20.76 0.76 -0.19
N TYR A 95 20.10 1.80 -0.72
CA TYR A 95 19.37 1.75 -1.98
C TYR A 95 19.88 2.81 -2.98
N GLU A 96 21.14 3.24 -2.87
CA GLU A 96 21.75 4.23 -3.78
C GLU A 96 21.78 3.81 -5.26
N ASP A 97 21.66 2.50 -5.50
CA ASP A 97 21.56 1.91 -6.84
C ASP A 97 20.15 1.99 -7.44
N CYS A 98 19.12 2.33 -6.66
CA CYS A 98 17.73 2.48 -7.12
C CYS A 98 17.52 3.81 -7.86
N LYS A 99 18.29 4.06 -8.90
CA LYS A 99 18.32 5.32 -9.65
C LYS A 99 17.10 5.56 -10.53
N GLN A 100 16.32 4.51 -10.78
CA GLN A 100 15.17 4.55 -11.67
C GLN A 100 13.90 4.24 -10.87
N VAL A 101 13.13 5.27 -10.59
CA VAL A 101 11.86 5.17 -9.88
C VAL A 101 10.76 5.78 -10.75
N VAL A 102 9.62 5.08 -10.83
CA VAL A 102 8.39 5.58 -11.47
C VAL A 102 7.34 5.73 -10.38
N GLY A 103 6.80 6.93 -10.21
CA GLY A 103 5.67 7.19 -9.33
C GLY A 103 4.39 7.31 -10.15
N VAL A 104 3.35 6.54 -9.79
CA VAL A 104 2.00 6.73 -10.33
C VAL A 104 1.06 7.28 -9.27
N ASP A 105 0.33 8.36 -9.58
CA ASP A 105 -0.69 8.92 -8.68
C ASP A 105 -1.85 9.53 -9.47
N ILE A 106 -3.04 9.59 -8.88
CA ILE A 106 -4.21 10.21 -9.48
C ILE A 106 -4.08 11.73 -9.58
N TYR A 107 -3.22 12.32 -8.75
CA TYR A 107 -2.94 13.75 -8.69
C TYR A 107 -1.42 13.98 -8.58
N LEU A 108 -0.83 14.77 -9.49
CA LEU A 108 0.62 14.98 -9.50
C LEU A 108 1.08 16.24 -8.76
N GLY A 109 0.14 17.12 -8.40
CA GLY A 109 0.44 18.45 -7.88
C GLY A 109 0.99 19.35 -8.99
N SER A 110 0.12 20.16 -9.59
CA SER A 110 0.60 21.34 -10.33
C SER A 110 0.78 22.49 -9.35
N ARG A 111 1.97 23.12 -9.37
CA ARG A 111 2.17 24.52 -8.94
C ARG A 111 1.05 25.33 -9.63
N ASP A 112 0.42 26.21 -8.86
CA ASP A 112 -0.83 26.86 -9.25
C ASP A 112 -0.74 27.47 -10.66
N ASP A 113 -1.71 27.17 -11.54
CA ASP A 113 -1.84 27.73 -12.91
C ASP A 113 -2.08 29.27 -12.92
N ASP A 114 -1.81 29.96 -11.81
CA ASP A 114 -2.00 31.40 -11.59
C ASP A 114 -0.67 32.14 -11.35
N GLU A 115 0.49 31.46 -11.37
CA GLU A 115 1.80 32.12 -11.45
C GLU A 115 2.24 32.11 -12.92
N ASP A 116 2.35 33.32 -13.46
CA ASP A 116 2.82 33.62 -14.81
C ASP A 116 4.06 32.80 -15.19
N ASP A 117 4.20 32.53 -16.49
CA ASP A 117 5.38 32.01 -17.17
C ASP A 117 6.64 32.86 -16.84
N ASP A 118 7.20 32.73 -15.64
CA ASP A 118 8.57 33.11 -15.34
C ASP A 118 9.39 31.83 -15.24
N ASP A 119 10.24 31.65 -16.25
CA ASP A 119 11.29 30.63 -16.40
C ASP A 119 12.28 30.64 -15.22
N ASP A 120 11.84 30.27 -14.03
CA ASP A 120 12.71 29.86 -12.95
C ASP A 120 12.74 28.31 -12.97
N GLU A 121 13.56 27.78 -13.88
CA GLU A 121 14.29 26.53 -13.62
C GLU A 121 15.11 26.77 -12.34
N GLU A 122 14.46 26.69 -11.17
CA GLU A 122 15.18 26.51 -9.91
C GLU A 122 15.98 25.22 -10.09
N GLU A 123 17.29 25.37 -10.33
CA GLU A 123 18.27 24.31 -10.22
C GLU A 123 18.09 23.67 -8.84
N ASN A 124 17.26 22.63 -8.78
CA ASN A 124 17.07 21.84 -7.58
C ASN A 124 18.30 20.95 -7.45
N ASP A 125 19.34 21.55 -6.86
CA ASP A 125 20.69 21.03 -6.71
C ASP A 125 20.68 19.70 -5.91
N GLY A 126 20.57 18.59 -6.62
CA GLY A 126 20.98 17.26 -6.14
C GLY A 126 19.90 16.27 -5.71
N LEU A 127 18.59 16.56 -5.84
CA LEU A 127 17.56 15.53 -5.65
C LEU A 127 17.42 14.70 -6.94
N GLN A 128 17.60 13.39 -6.82
CA GLN A 128 17.40 12.48 -7.94
C GLN A 128 15.91 12.47 -8.32
N GLU A 129 15.57 13.09 -9.45
CA GLU A 129 14.18 13.14 -9.93
C GLU A 129 13.69 11.74 -10.35
N PHE A 130 12.43 11.44 -10.05
CA PHE A 130 11.74 10.22 -10.45
C PHE A 130 10.67 10.50 -11.51
N GLU A 131 10.35 9.51 -12.34
CA GLU A 131 9.34 9.66 -13.39
C GLU A 131 7.93 9.69 -12.78
N LYS A 132 7.24 10.84 -12.87
CA LYS A 132 5.84 11.00 -12.42
C LYS A 132 4.85 10.67 -13.54
N LYS A 133 3.84 9.86 -13.22
CA LYS A 133 2.76 9.46 -14.15
C LYS A 133 1.39 9.63 -13.52
N ARG A 134 0.54 10.44 -14.15
CA ARG A 134 -0.85 10.59 -13.71
C ARG A 134 -1.62 9.32 -14.03
N TRP A 135 -2.16 8.66 -13.01
CA TRP A 135 -2.83 7.38 -13.13
C TRP A 135 -3.91 7.16 -12.08
N ASN A 136 -5.14 6.93 -12.53
CA ASN A 136 -6.20 6.37 -11.71
C ASN A 136 -6.00 4.85 -11.56
N LEU A 137 -5.58 4.42 -10.37
CA LEU A 137 -5.34 3.00 -10.06
C LEU A 137 -6.60 2.12 -10.13
N ASN A 138 -7.81 2.70 -10.27
CA ASN A 138 -9.03 1.95 -10.59
C ASN A 138 -9.14 1.54 -12.07
N ALA A 139 -8.30 2.09 -12.94
CA ALA A 139 -8.17 1.65 -14.33
C ALA A 139 -7.04 0.61 -14.48
N PRO A 140 -7.18 -0.37 -15.39
CA PRO A 140 -6.12 -1.34 -15.68
C PRO A 140 -4.90 -0.70 -16.36
N PHE A 141 -3.69 -1.04 -15.93
CA PHE A 141 -2.43 -0.61 -16.55
C PHE A 141 -2.34 -1.02 -18.03
N ARG A 142 -2.84 -2.21 -18.36
CA ARG A 142 -2.81 -2.75 -19.73
C ARG A 142 -3.61 -1.93 -20.76
N THR A 143 -4.49 -1.03 -20.33
CA THR A 143 -5.25 -0.16 -21.25
C THR A 143 -4.48 1.09 -21.64
N ASP A 144 -3.27 1.31 -21.10
CA ASP A 144 -2.41 2.40 -21.55
C ASP A 144 -1.95 2.18 -23.00
N ALA A 145 -2.34 3.11 -23.87
CA ALA A 145 -1.90 3.15 -25.26
C ALA A 145 -0.69 4.09 -25.46
N SER A 146 -0.21 4.77 -24.42
CA SER A 146 0.93 5.68 -24.48
C SER A 146 2.23 4.94 -24.80
N THR A 147 3.19 5.67 -25.35
CA THR A 147 4.54 5.16 -25.60
C THR A 147 5.32 4.91 -24.30
N SER A 148 4.98 5.63 -23.23
CA SER A 148 5.58 5.53 -21.90
C SER A 148 4.84 4.53 -20.98
N ARG A 149 3.94 3.71 -21.53
CA ARG A 149 3.17 2.71 -20.75
C ARG A 149 4.03 1.81 -19.88
N LEU A 150 3.51 1.47 -18.72
CA LEU A 150 4.12 0.47 -17.84
C LEU A 150 4.06 -0.91 -18.52
N ARG A 151 5.20 -1.59 -18.58
CA ARG A 151 5.36 -2.87 -19.29
C ARG A 151 5.34 -4.02 -18.31
N ARG A 152 4.94 -5.19 -18.82
CA ARG A 152 5.10 -6.45 -18.08
C ARG A 152 6.59 -6.68 -17.80
N GLU A 153 6.89 -7.28 -16.67
CA GLU A 153 8.26 -7.68 -16.28
C GLU A 153 9.26 -6.51 -16.29
N GLN A 154 8.80 -5.33 -15.89
CA GLN A 154 9.60 -4.12 -15.91
C GLN A 154 10.26 -3.84 -14.57
N PHE A 155 9.58 -4.09 -13.45
CA PHE A 155 9.99 -3.63 -12.13
C PHE A 155 10.60 -4.74 -11.26
N ASP A 156 11.62 -4.39 -10.49
CA ASP A 156 12.27 -5.24 -9.49
C ASP A 156 11.57 -5.12 -8.12
N LEU A 157 11.03 -3.93 -7.82
CA LEU A 157 10.23 -3.64 -6.63
C LEU A 157 9.01 -2.79 -7.00
N ILE A 158 7.87 -3.13 -6.43
CA ILE A 158 6.66 -2.31 -6.45
C ILE A 158 6.25 -2.01 -5.01
N ASN A 159 6.11 -0.73 -4.69
CA ASN A 159 5.52 -0.23 -3.45
C ASN A 159 4.07 0.21 -3.68
N SER A 160 3.21 -0.05 -2.70
CA SER A 160 1.80 0.34 -2.73
C SER A 160 1.31 0.55 -1.31
N ARG A 161 1.03 1.79 -0.90
CA ARG A 161 0.65 2.08 0.48
C ARG A 161 -0.46 3.11 0.60
N PHE A 162 -1.33 2.92 1.59
CA PHE A 162 -2.43 3.82 1.97
C PHE A 162 -3.43 4.10 0.84
N LEU A 163 -3.75 3.07 0.06
CA LEU A 163 -4.66 3.17 -1.09
C LEU A 163 -6.08 2.66 -0.78
N ALA A 164 -6.36 2.21 0.45
CA ALA A 164 -7.68 1.75 0.90
C ALA A 164 -8.82 2.73 0.57
N GLU A 165 -8.54 4.02 0.62
CA GLU A 165 -9.52 5.09 0.35
C GLU A 165 -9.65 5.43 -1.15
N GLY A 166 -8.64 5.11 -1.95
CA GLY A 166 -8.60 5.37 -3.39
C GLY A 166 -9.08 4.21 -4.27
N ILE A 167 -8.86 2.96 -3.85
CA ILE A 167 -9.15 1.77 -4.67
C ILE A 167 -10.52 1.15 -4.33
N ASN A 168 -11.34 0.92 -5.35
CA ASN A 168 -12.66 0.33 -5.22
C ASN A 168 -12.62 -1.13 -4.75
N THR A 169 -13.66 -1.58 -4.05
CA THR A 169 -13.75 -2.91 -3.42
C THR A 169 -13.42 -4.05 -4.37
N ASN A 170 -13.99 -4.02 -5.59
CA ASN A 170 -13.80 -5.07 -6.59
C ASN A 170 -12.51 -4.93 -7.41
N ARG A 171 -11.76 -3.84 -7.24
CA ARG A 171 -10.54 -3.54 -8.00
C ARG A 171 -9.30 -4.22 -7.42
N TRP A 172 -9.27 -4.49 -6.12
CA TRP A 172 -8.09 -4.98 -5.40
C TRP A 172 -7.46 -6.26 -5.98
N ARG A 173 -8.24 -7.31 -6.25
CA ARG A 173 -7.69 -8.55 -6.84
C ARG A 173 -7.12 -8.33 -8.25
N PRO A 174 -7.87 -7.71 -9.20
CA PRO A 174 -7.29 -7.32 -10.48
C PRO A 174 -6.05 -6.42 -10.35
N TYR A 175 -6.03 -5.50 -9.39
CA TYR A 175 -4.92 -4.56 -9.19
C TYR A 175 -3.64 -5.31 -8.80
N ILE A 176 -3.74 -6.16 -7.77
CA ILE A 176 -2.64 -7.02 -7.31
C ILE A 176 -2.15 -7.94 -8.44
N ARG A 177 -3.05 -8.50 -9.25
CA ARG A 177 -2.67 -9.31 -10.42
C ARG A 177 -1.83 -8.51 -11.41
N GLU A 178 -2.25 -7.30 -11.73
CA GLU A 178 -1.53 -6.46 -12.69
C GLU A 178 -0.17 -6.04 -12.15
N LEU A 179 -0.06 -5.70 -10.86
CA LEU A 179 1.24 -5.45 -10.22
C LEU A 179 2.17 -6.67 -10.34
N LYS A 180 1.65 -7.89 -10.17
CA LYS A 180 2.42 -9.12 -10.40
C LYS A 180 2.92 -9.24 -11.84
N GLU A 181 2.13 -8.82 -12.82
CA GLU A 181 2.51 -8.85 -14.23
C GLU A 181 3.58 -7.81 -14.57
N LEU A 182 3.54 -6.64 -13.92
CA LEU A 182 4.54 -5.58 -14.02
C LEU A 182 5.87 -6.00 -13.38
N LEU A 183 5.87 -6.90 -12.39
CA LEU A 183 7.08 -7.43 -11.77
C LEU A 183 7.86 -8.37 -12.69
N LYS A 184 9.18 -8.18 -12.73
CA LYS A 184 10.12 -9.18 -13.26
C LYS A 184 9.97 -10.51 -12.51
N PRO A 185 10.29 -11.66 -13.13
CA PRO A 185 10.52 -12.90 -12.38
C PRO A 185 11.51 -12.65 -11.24
N GLY A 186 11.17 -13.02 -10.01
CA GLY A 186 11.98 -12.69 -8.84
C GLY A 186 11.73 -11.32 -8.18
N GLY A 187 10.99 -10.42 -8.81
CA GLY A 187 10.67 -9.10 -8.26
C GLY A 187 9.67 -9.13 -7.10
N TRP A 188 9.55 -8.01 -6.40
CA TRP A 188 8.87 -7.90 -5.12
C TRP A 188 7.70 -6.92 -5.12
N LEU A 189 6.56 -7.34 -4.55
CA LEU A 189 5.48 -6.44 -4.18
C LEU A 189 5.45 -6.29 -2.66
N GLN A 190 5.60 -5.05 -2.18
CA GLN A 190 5.32 -4.68 -0.80
C GLN A 190 4.06 -3.81 -0.73
N MET A 191 3.21 -4.05 0.27
CA MET A 191 2.03 -3.22 0.46
C MET A 191 1.76 -2.91 1.93
N VAL A 192 1.27 -1.71 2.21
CA VAL A 192 0.93 -1.27 3.57
C VAL A 192 -0.43 -0.59 3.57
N GLU A 193 -1.39 -1.15 4.31
CA GLU A 193 -2.73 -0.58 4.44
C GLU A 193 -3.10 -0.35 5.89
N LEU A 194 -3.76 0.79 6.12
CA LEU A 194 -4.31 1.16 7.41
C LEU A 194 -5.66 0.48 7.62
N GLU A 195 -5.87 -0.09 8.81
CA GLU A 195 -7.20 -0.45 9.28
C GLU A 195 -7.51 0.40 10.52
N LEU A 196 -8.37 1.41 10.34
CA LEU A 196 -8.70 2.37 11.40
C LEU A 196 -9.72 1.82 12.40
N VAL A 197 -9.36 0.69 13.01
CA VAL A 197 -10.04 0.08 14.15
C VAL A 197 -9.24 0.42 15.40
N PHE A 198 -9.81 1.28 16.24
CA PHE A 198 -9.20 1.63 17.51
C PHE A 198 -9.43 0.54 18.55
N GLN A 199 -8.39 0.22 19.31
CA GLN A 199 -8.41 -0.76 20.40
C GLN A 199 -7.65 -0.23 21.61
N SER A 200 -7.97 -0.76 22.78
CA SER A 200 -7.21 -0.50 24.01
C SER A 200 -6.76 -1.80 24.64
N ASP A 201 -5.50 -1.87 25.07
CA ASP A 201 -4.90 -3.05 25.68
C ASP A 201 -5.48 -3.40 27.05
N ASN A 202 -6.00 -2.41 27.76
CA ASN A 202 -6.62 -2.58 29.08
C ASN A 202 -8.14 -2.80 28.99
N GLY A 203 -8.70 -2.89 27.77
CA GLY A 203 -10.13 -3.13 27.53
C GLY A 203 -11.05 -1.95 27.89
N ARG A 204 -10.51 -0.76 28.20
CA ARG A 204 -11.33 0.42 28.52
C ARG A 204 -12.09 0.96 27.32
N LEU A 205 -11.62 0.68 26.10
CA LEU A 205 -12.32 1.01 24.87
C LEU A 205 -13.42 -0.03 24.61
N ALA A 206 -14.63 0.26 25.07
CA ALA A 206 -15.78 -0.61 24.87
C ALA A 206 -16.38 -0.42 23.45
N PRO A 207 -16.85 -1.50 22.79
CA PRO A 207 -17.57 -1.39 21.52
C PRO A 207 -19.01 -0.88 21.75
N SER A 208 -19.14 0.39 22.15
CA SER A 208 -20.39 1.01 22.59
C SER A 208 -20.63 2.34 21.87
N PRO A 209 -21.88 2.71 21.56
CA PRO A 209 -22.23 4.05 21.05
C PRO A 209 -21.84 5.21 21.96
N SER A 210 -21.51 4.94 23.23
CA SER A 210 -21.00 5.94 24.17
C SER A 210 -19.49 6.19 24.07
N GLU A 211 -18.76 5.36 23.30
CA GLU A 211 -17.31 5.44 23.16
C GLU A 211 -16.95 6.20 21.85
N PRO A 212 -16.42 7.43 21.92
CA PRO A 212 -16.22 8.27 20.74
C PRO A 212 -15.35 7.64 19.64
N LEU A 213 -14.28 6.93 20.02
CA LEU A 213 -13.39 6.31 19.03
C LEU A 213 -14.04 5.10 18.36
N PHE A 214 -14.86 4.35 19.09
CA PHE A 214 -15.66 3.28 18.51
C PHE A 214 -16.68 3.84 17.52
N VAL A 215 -17.40 4.90 17.90
CA VAL A 215 -18.37 5.59 17.02
C VAL A 215 -17.67 6.12 15.77
N TRP A 216 -16.50 6.74 15.92
CA TRP A 216 -15.70 7.22 14.81
C TRP A 216 -15.28 6.09 13.86
N SER A 217 -14.76 4.96 14.39
CA SER A 217 -14.38 3.80 13.57
C SER A 217 -15.57 3.23 12.81
N GLU A 218 -16.75 3.19 13.42
CA GLU A 218 -17.97 2.73 12.76
C GLU A 218 -18.45 3.69 11.67
N TRP A 219 -18.37 5.01 11.89
CA TRP A 219 -18.67 6.00 10.86
C TRP A 219 -17.70 5.89 9.69
N TYR A 220 -16.40 5.83 9.94
CA TYR A 220 -15.38 5.63 8.92
C TYR A 220 -15.66 4.38 8.08
N ARG A 221 -15.88 3.23 8.76
CA ARG A 221 -16.19 1.96 8.11
C ARG A 221 -17.45 2.03 7.26
N HIS A 222 -18.50 2.68 7.75
CA HIS A 222 -19.76 2.83 7.03
C HIS A 222 -19.60 3.71 5.78
N THR A 223 -18.93 4.86 5.93
CA THR A 223 -18.66 5.80 4.81
C THR A 223 -17.82 5.13 3.73
N MET A 224 -16.74 4.43 4.10
CA MET A 224 -15.92 3.69 3.12
C MET A 224 -16.77 2.71 2.31
N GLN A 225 -17.65 1.95 2.96
CA GLN A 225 -18.53 1.00 2.28
C GLN A 225 -19.53 1.69 1.34
N GLN A 226 -20.08 2.83 1.73
CA GLN A 226 -20.95 3.64 0.86
C GLN A 226 -20.21 4.19 -0.35
N CYS A 227 -18.91 4.47 -0.22
CA CYS A 227 -18.04 4.94 -1.30
C CYS A 227 -17.42 3.80 -2.14
N ASP A 228 -17.95 2.58 -2.07
CA ASP A 228 -17.40 1.38 -2.75
C ASP A 228 -15.94 1.08 -2.36
N LYS A 229 -15.54 1.35 -1.12
CA LYS A 229 -14.22 1.02 -0.58
C LYS A 229 -14.29 -0.12 0.43
N ASN A 230 -13.17 -0.82 0.58
CA ASN A 230 -13.05 -1.91 1.53
C ASN A 230 -12.25 -1.49 2.77
N PRO A 231 -12.90 -1.12 3.89
CA PRO A 231 -12.22 -0.69 5.12
C PRO A 231 -11.39 -1.80 5.79
N ARG A 232 -11.50 -3.05 5.32
CA ARG A 232 -10.80 -4.21 5.87
C ARG A 232 -9.76 -4.78 4.91
N ILE A 233 -9.42 -4.05 3.84
CA ILE A 233 -8.54 -4.58 2.80
C ILE A 233 -7.20 -5.05 3.37
N GLY A 234 -6.64 -4.34 4.34
CA GLY A 234 -5.38 -4.72 5.00
C GLY A 234 -5.35 -6.17 5.48
N ARG A 235 -6.43 -6.66 6.09
CA ARG A 235 -6.55 -8.05 6.57
C ARG A 235 -6.61 -9.09 5.44
N LEU A 236 -7.06 -8.67 4.26
CA LEU A 236 -7.30 -9.52 3.10
C LEU A 236 -6.11 -9.54 2.14
N LEU A 237 -5.16 -8.62 2.27
CA LEU A 237 -4.02 -8.52 1.37
C LEU A 237 -3.23 -9.83 1.25
N GLY A 238 -2.98 -10.52 2.37
CA GLY A 238 -2.30 -11.82 2.36
C GLY A 238 -3.03 -12.88 1.55
N GLN A 239 -4.34 -13.00 1.75
CA GLN A 239 -5.20 -13.89 0.99
C GLN A 239 -5.20 -13.52 -0.50
N HIS A 240 -5.28 -12.22 -0.82
CA HIS A 240 -5.26 -11.75 -2.20
C HIS A 240 -3.94 -12.07 -2.90
N LEU A 241 -2.80 -11.80 -2.27
CA LEU A 241 -1.49 -12.16 -2.81
C LEU A 241 -1.39 -13.68 -3.07
N GLN A 242 -1.71 -14.51 -2.08
CA GLN A 242 -1.68 -15.97 -2.25
C GLN A 242 -2.58 -16.42 -3.41
N SER A 243 -3.78 -15.84 -3.50
CA SER A 243 -4.76 -16.19 -4.54
C SER A 243 -4.33 -15.79 -5.95
N GLU A 244 -3.45 -14.80 -6.10
CA GLU A 244 -2.87 -14.40 -7.38
C GLU A 244 -1.53 -15.13 -7.66
N GLY A 245 -1.15 -16.08 -6.81
CA GLY A 245 -0.03 -17.01 -7.00
C GLY A 245 1.34 -16.42 -6.66
N PHE A 246 1.42 -15.58 -5.63
CA PHE A 246 2.68 -15.15 -5.05
C PHE A 246 3.23 -16.25 -4.12
N ASP A 247 4.50 -16.64 -4.26
CA ASP A 247 5.00 -17.90 -3.66
C ASP A 247 5.44 -17.82 -2.17
N SER A 248 5.85 -16.65 -1.67
CA SER A 248 6.42 -16.44 -0.31
C SER A 248 5.78 -15.20 0.35
N VAL A 249 4.47 -15.29 0.56
CA VAL A 249 3.68 -14.21 1.18
C VAL A 249 3.93 -14.20 2.69
N SER A 250 4.53 -13.12 3.20
CA SER A 250 4.53 -12.82 4.65
C SER A 250 3.65 -11.59 4.90
N VAL A 251 2.86 -11.69 5.97
CA VAL A 251 1.83 -10.73 6.36
C VAL A 251 1.93 -10.59 7.86
N GLY A 252 1.96 -9.36 8.36
CA GLY A 252 1.97 -9.09 9.79
C GLY A 252 1.17 -7.83 10.12
N PRO A 253 0.16 -7.91 11.00
CA PRO A 253 -0.40 -6.70 11.57
C PRO A 253 0.68 -6.02 12.43
N ARG A 254 0.88 -4.71 12.22
CA ARG A 254 1.63 -3.86 13.14
C ARG A 254 0.64 -2.97 13.87
N ARG A 255 0.80 -2.87 15.18
CA ARG A 255 -0.02 -1.97 15.99
C ARG A 255 0.64 -0.59 15.96
N LEU A 256 -0.13 0.41 15.54
CA LEU A 256 0.24 1.79 15.72
C LEU A 256 -0.21 2.20 17.11
N GLU A 257 0.76 2.47 17.98
CA GLU A 257 0.50 3.00 19.31
C GLU A 257 0.26 4.51 19.23
N ILE A 258 -0.94 4.91 19.61
CA ILE A 258 -1.38 6.30 19.69
C ILE A 258 -1.38 6.63 21.19
N GLY A 259 -0.66 7.67 21.60
CA GLY A 259 -0.67 8.11 22.99
C GLY A 259 0.65 8.29 23.70
N ARG A 260 0.55 8.91 24.89
CA ARG A 260 1.66 9.23 25.82
C ARG A 260 2.48 8.02 26.31
N TRP A 261 2.10 6.78 25.99
CA TRP A 261 2.72 5.55 26.46
C TRP A 261 3.88 5.09 25.58
N ASN A 262 4.01 5.70 24.40
CA ASN A 262 5.20 5.54 23.59
C ASN A 262 6.35 6.26 24.28
N SER A 263 7.25 5.48 24.89
CA SER A 263 8.52 5.99 25.44
C SER A 263 9.52 6.34 24.33
N GLY A 264 9.13 6.19 23.06
CA GLY A 264 9.88 6.64 21.90
C GLY A 264 9.70 8.15 21.67
N PRO A 265 10.75 8.86 21.22
CA PRO A 265 10.66 10.30 20.98
C PRO A 265 9.66 10.61 19.85
N GLY A 266 8.61 11.40 20.14
CA GLY A 266 7.87 12.17 19.14
C GLY A 266 6.39 11.86 18.86
N LEU A 267 5.61 11.23 19.76
CA LEU A 267 4.20 10.90 19.48
C LEU A 267 3.17 11.45 20.49
N LEU A 268 1.97 11.78 19.96
CA LEU A 268 0.85 12.55 20.52
C LEU A 268 0.10 11.89 21.70
N ASP A 269 -0.78 12.66 22.34
CA ASP A 269 -1.18 12.60 23.75
C ASP A 269 -2.58 11.96 24.05
N THR A 270 -2.82 10.64 23.87
CA THR A 270 -3.97 9.84 24.42
C THR A 270 -3.82 8.29 24.23
N ASP A 271 -4.17 7.41 25.21
CA ASP A 271 -4.06 5.90 25.21
C ASP A 271 -4.92 5.10 24.22
N ILE A 272 -4.48 4.99 22.96
CA ILE A 272 -5.27 4.38 21.87
C ILE A 272 -4.34 3.54 20.98
N ARG A 273 -4.79 2.45 20.36
CA ARG A 273 -4.03 1.78 19.29
C ARG A 273 -4.85 1.72 18.02
N ALA A 274 -4.24 1.99 16.87
CA ALA A 274 -4.79 1.67 15.55
C ALA A 274 -4.06 0.44 14.97
N THR A 275 -4.73 -0.34 14.13
CA THR A 275 -4.12 -1.51 13.50
C THR A 275 -3.70 -1.19 12.07
N MET A 276 -2.48 -1.57 11.72
CA MET A 276 -1.99 -1.49 10.36
C MET A 276 -1.70 -2.88 9.86
N SER A 277 -2.05 -3.17 8.63
CA SER A 277 -1.64 -4.41 7.99
C SER A 277 -0.41 -4.13 7.14
N ILE A 278 0.71 -4.71 7.54
CA ILE A 278 1.95 -4.61 6.81
C ILE A 278 2.18 -5.92 6.09
N LEU A 279 2.22 -5.86 4.77
CA LEU A 279 2.85 -6.91 3.98
C LEU A 279 4.34 -6.59 3.93
N HIS A 280 5.09 -7.24 4.81
CA HIS A 280 6.50 -7.46 4.54
C HIS A 280 6.55 -8.85 3.95
N THR A 281 6.73 -8.96 2.64
CA THR A 281 6.86 -10.26 2.00
C THR A 281 8.18 -10.89 2.46
N ASP A 282 8.20 -12.22 2.63
CA ASP A 282 9.41 -13.04 2.49
C ASP A 282 9.53 -13.54 1.02
N ALA A 283 8.82 -12.85 0.12
CA ALA A 283 8.74 -12.86 -1.35
C ALA A 283 7.41 -13.31 -1.88
N GLY A 284 6.50 -12.39 -2.21
CA GLY A 284 5.68 -12.66 -3.38
C GLY A 284 6.60 -12.74 -4.61
N ARG A 285 7.35 -13.84 -4.77
CA ARG A 285 8.21 -14.09 -5.91
C ARG A 285 7.28 -14.48 -7.04
N ARG A 286 7.48 -13.85 -8.19
CA ARG A 286 6.94 -14.38 -9.43
C ARG A 286 7.70 -15.67 -9.78
N TRP A 287 6.98 -16.78 -9.97
CA TRP A 287 7.49 -18.09 -10.40
C TRP A 287 8.62 -17.97 -11.43
N ASN A 288 9.74 -18.66 -11.20
CA ASN A 288 10.75 -18.86 -12.24
C ASN A 288 10.20 -19.90 -13.23
N VAL A 289 9.94 -19.52 -14.47
CA VAL A 289 9.81 -20.53 -15.54
C VAL A 289 11.23 -20.99 -15.86
N VAL A 290 11.60 -22.15 -15.34
CA VAL A 290 12.64 -22.97 -15.96
C VAL A 290 11.92 -24.17 -16.54
N ASP A 291 11.86 -24.23 -17.87
CA ASP A 291 11.52 -25.46 -18.58
C ASP A 291 12.45 -26.57 -18.09
N ASP A 292 11.91 -27.60 -17.44
CA ASP A 292 12.26 -28.96 -17.83
C ASP A 292 11.20 -29.98 -17.41
N ASP A 293 11.03 -30.93 -18.30
CA ASP A 293 9.98 -31.91 -18.44
C ASP A 293 10.04 -32.98 -17.33
N ARG A 294 9.23 -32.85 -16.26
CA ARG A 294 8.92 -33.97 -15.34
C ARG A 294 7.48 -33.96 -14.88
N THR A 295 6.69 -34.78 -15.56
CA THR A 295 5.41 -35.32 -15.11
C THR A 295 5.33 -35.49 -13.58
N MET A 296 4.46 -34.72 -12.95
CA MET A 296 4.18 -34.83 -11.51
C MET A 296 3.28 -36.05 -11.30
N LYS A 297 3.84 -37.16 -10.81
CA LYS A 297 3.04 -38.24 -10.21
C LYS A 297 2.66 -37.83 -8.78
N PRO A 298 1.39 -38.00 -8.35
CA PRO A 298 0.98 -37.67 -6.99
C PRO A 298 1.68 -38.58 -5.98
N ASN A 299 2.31 -37.98 -4.96
CA ASN A 299 2.91 -38.68 -3.83
C ASN A 299 1.81 -39.04 -2.80
N PRO A 300 1.55 -40.33 -2.49
CA PRO A 300 0.45 -40.73 -1.60
C PRO A 300 0.74 -40.59 -0.09
N ALA A 301 1.92 -40.10 0.31
CA ALA A 301 2.35 -40.15 1.70
C ALA A 301 1.95 -38.92 2.54
N LEU A 302 0.66 -38.59 2.65
CA LEU A 302 0.15 -37.66 3.68
C LEU A 302 -1.26 -38.00 4.23
N TYR A 303 -1.79 -39.19 3.97
CA TYR A 303 -2.90 -39.74 4.76
C TYR A 303 -2.35 -40.71 5.81
N GLY A 304 -1.85 -40.12 6.90
CA GLY A 304 -1.58 -40.83 8.14
C GLY A 304 -2.85 -40.90 8.98
N ASP A 305 -3.55 -42.01 8.85
CA ASP A 305 -4.64 -42.49 9.68
C ASP A 305 -4.33 -42.36 11.18
N ARG A 306 -5.13 -41.59 11.92
CA ARG A 306 -5.34 -41.77 13.36
C ARG A 306 -6.80 -41.49 13.70
N SER A 307 -7.59 -42.55 13.60
CA SER A 307 -8.74 -42.80 14.46
C SER A 307 -8.41 -42.50 15.93
N ILE A 308 -9.11 -41.54 16.53
CA ILE A 308 -9.20 -41.42 17.99
C ILE A 308 -10.53 -42.07 18.38
N GLN A 309 -10.40 -43.24 19.01
CA GLN A 309 -11.49 -43.97 19.65
C GLN A 309 -12.07 -43.14 20.80
N MET A 310 -13.41 -43.10 20.84
CA MET A 310 -14.14 -42.80 22.06
C MET A 310 -13.86 -43.90 23.09
N ASN A 311 -13.59 -43.51 24.33
CA ASN A 311 -14.00 -44.26 25.50
C ASN A 311 -14.44 -43.24 26.55
N GLY A 312 -15.70 -43.35 26.94
CA GLY A 312 -16.20 -42.69 28.13
C GLY A 312 -15.69 -43.40 29.38
N ASP A 313 -15.64 -42.66 30.47
CA ASP A 313 -16.06 -43.15 31.77
C ASP A 313 -16.50 -41.97 32.63
N SER A 314 -17.48 -42.28 33.46
CA SER A 314 -18.37 -41.42 34.23
C SER A 314 -17.89 -41.17 35.67
N ASN A 315 -18.60 -40.25 36.34
CA ASN A 315 -18.62 -39.90 37.78
C ASN A 315 -17.65 -38.77 38.19
N GLY A 316 -18.05 -37.73 38.95
CA GLY A 316 -19.34 -37.41 39.56
C GLY A 316 -19.21 -36.17 40.48
N PHE A 317 -20.34 -35.51 40.69
CA PHE A 317 -20.68 -34.39 41.59
C PHE A 317 -20.15 -32.98 41.25
#